data_AF-A0A939Y0Y5-F1
#
_entry.id   AF-A0A939Y0Y5-F1
#
_cell.length_a   1.000
_cell.length_b   1.000
_cell.length_c   1.000
_cell.angle_alpha   90.00
_cell.angle_beta   90.00
_cell.angle_gamma   90.00
#
_symmetry.space_group_name_H-M   'P 1'
#
loop_
_entity.id
_entity.type
_entity.pdbx_description
1 polymer ?
#
loop_
_entity_poly.entity_id
_entity_poly.type
_entity_poly.pdbx_seq_one_letter_code
_entity_poly.pdbx_strand_id
1 'polypeptide(L)'
;MMTGGGGTAPAAPAAPAPQNNTAQIENYIKMAKSAADATNNKEAENYANRVLELDPDNAEAWLIKGKAAGWQSSLANIRLGESVECWKKAYANADDENKEEYKVLIQSEFVSIAKALIMKRGELFTDNPTKDNGSSMIGTITQIITWNIDFFGDARFFLYDTDTFFHFIGERLNMTAVGGSNTADKNFGNDRSHRTKYAWERFMDQYDACMTLLELAIGYVNTEAMVDRIVSNYKVLQQAVIDSCSYTYSNGGYVKDYSLTNESKNVRKNRINSVENKGRERKQKFREDKTKKRDAYWAEHKEEKEKLDAEMTELQGKKADLTAKIKAGEEEKESLPSALKSKEIKDATNRLKVQMDNLGLFKGKEKKALQEQIAAKEKELEPIEASLQEERKAVDMKLAPAKEELATVEKRIGEIQAEFEKDR
;
A
#
# COMPACT_ATOMS: atom_id res chain seq x y z
N MET A 1 -85.05 54.95 17.55
CA MET A 1 -85.61 54.07 18.60
C MET A 1 -84.84 52.77 18.56
N MET A 2 -84.35 52.34 19.74
CA MET A 2 -84.12 50.94 20.17
C MET A 2 -83.17 50.09 19.30
N THR A 3 -82.22 49.29 19.76
CA THR A 3 -81.68 48.79 21.04
C THR A 3 -80.49 47.93 20.57
N GLY A 4 -79.27 48.06 21.07
CA GLY A 4 -78.88 47.43 22.33
C GLY A 4 -78.92 45.90 22.23
N GLY A 5 -77.85 45.27 21.73
CA GLY A 5 -77.70 43.82 21.67
C GLY A 5 -76.26 43.42 22.00
N GLY A 6 -75.99 43.25 23.30
CA GLY A 6 -74.73 42.70 23.79
C GLY A 6 -74.68 41.20 23.51
N GLY A 7 -73.80 40.78 22.60
CA GLY A 7 -73.42 39.39 22.41
C GLY A 7 -72.04 39.15 23.00
N THR A 8 -71.97 38.41 24.10
CA THR A 8 -70.74 37.85 24.64
C THR A 8 -70.10 36.93 23.60
N ALA A 9 -68.89 37.27 23.14
CA ALA A 9 -68.11 36.39 22.28
C ALA A 9 -67.72 35.10 23.04
N PRO A 10 -67.82 33.91 22.41
CA PRO A 10 -67.44 32.65 23.03
C PRO A 10 -65.92 32.60 23.24
N ALA A 11 -65.50 32.00 24.36
CA ALA A 11 -64.10 31.76 24.68
C ALA A 11 -63.42 31.00 23.53
N ALA A 12 -62.25 31.47 23.11
CA ALA A 12 -61.39 30.77 22.17
C ALA A 12 -61.07 29.35 22.71
N PRO A 13 -61.09 28.31 21.86
CA PRO A 13 -60.71 26.97 22.30
C PRO A 13 -59.27 27.00 22.81
N ALA A 14 -59.06 26.43 23.99
CA ALA A 14 -57.74 26.27 24.58
C ALA A 14 -56.80 25.57 23.57
N ALA A 15 -55.59 26.10 23.43
CA ALA A 15 -54.55 25.48 22.63
C ALA A 15 -54.38 24.00 23.08
N PRO A 16 -54.33 23.03 22.14
CA PRO A 16 -54.17 21.64 22.51
C PRO A 16 -52.85 21.46 23.28
N ALA A 17 -52.92 20.72 24.39
CA ALA A 17 -51.76 20.38 25.20
C ALA A 17 -50.69 19.68 24.34
N PRO A 18 -49.39 19.92 24.56
CA PRO A 18 -48.33 19.26 23.81
C PRO A 18 -48.47 17.74 23.93
N GLN A 19 -48.66 17.08 22.79
CA GLN A 19 -48.87 15.64 22.71
C GLN A 19 -47.55 14.94 23.05
N ASN A 20 -47.52 14.19 24.17
CA ASN A 20 -46.36 13.42 24.59
C ASN A 20 -46.24 12.17 23.70
N ASN A 21 -45.45 12.29 22.61
CA ASN A 21 -45.23 11.23 21.63
C ASN A 21 -44.02 10.34 21.95
N THR A 22 -43.40 10.46 23.14
CA THR A 22 -42.13 9.79 23.48
C THR A 22 -42.19 8.27 23.32
N ALA A 23 -43.20 7.61 23.87
CA ALA A 23 -43.33 6.15 23.77
C ALA A 23 -43.53 5.66 22.32
N GLN A 24 -44.18 6.47 21.48
CA GLN A 24 -44.39 6.16 20.07
C GLN A 24 -43.10 6.33 19.27
N ILE A 25 -42.34 7.39 19.53
CA ILE A 25 -41.02 7.63 18.96
C ILE A 25 -40.08 6.47 19.28
N GLU A 26 -39.99 6.06 20.55
CA GLU A 26 -39.14 4.94 20.97
C GLU A 26 -39.50 3.62 20.28
N ASN A 27 -40.80 3.36 20.07
CA ASN A 27 -41.25 2.17 19.37
C ASN A 27 -40.83 2.20 17.89
N TYR A 28 -41.09 3.31 17.19
CA TYR A 28 -40.68 3.45 15.79
C TYR A 28 -39.16 3.37 15.60
N ILE A 29 -38.37 3.97 16.49
CA ILE A 29 -36.90 3.82 16.47
C ILE A 29 -36.49 2.35 16.59
N LYS A 30 -37.06 1.60 17.54
CA LYS A 30 -36.76 0.16 17.69
C LYS A 30 -37.09 -0.62 16.42
N MET A 31 -38.26 -0.36 15.83
CA MET A 31 -38.65 -1.01 14.57
C MET A 31 -37.74 -0.62 13.41
N ALA A 32 -37.33 0.65 13.32
CA ALA A 32 -36.42 1.14 12.31
C ALA A 32 -35.04 0.44 12.41
N LYS A 33 -34.49 0.30 13.62
CA LYS A 33 -33.24 -0.43 13.87
C LYS A 33 -33.36 -1.91 13.51
N SER A 34 -34.41 -2.59 13.99
CA SER A 34 -34.63 -4.01 13.67
C SER A 34 -34.80 -4.24 12.16
N ALA A 35 -35.48 -3.34 11.45
CA ALA A 35 -35.59 -3.42 9.99
C ALA A 35 -34.24 -3.20 9.30
N ALA A 36 -33.42 -2.25 9.78
CA ALA A 36 -32.08 -2.00 9.25
C ALA A 36 -31.15 -3.20 9.47
N ASP A 37 -31.17 -3.81 10.66
CA ASP A 37 -30.39 -5.00 11.01
C ASP A 37 -30.80 -6.22 10.17
N ALA A 38 -32.09 -6.33 9.86
CA ALA A 38 -32.61 -7.32 8.93
C ALA A 38 -32.36 -6.99 7.44
N THR A 39 -31.61 -5.93 7.14
CA THR A 39 -31.32 -5.40 5.79
C THR A 39 -32.56 -4.97 4.99
N ASN A 40 -33.70 -4.83 5.67
CA ASN A 40 -34.93 -4.30 5.08
C ASN A 40 -34.90 -2.77 5.10
N ASN A 41 -34.02 -2.20 4.27
CA ASN A 41 -33.75 -0.76 4.23
C ASN A 41 -35.00 0.07 3.90
N LYS A 42 -35.90 -0.44 3.05
CA LYS A 42 -37.16 0.25 2.73
C LYS A 42 -38.02 0.45 3.97
N GLU A 43 -38.15 -0.60 4.78
CA GLU A 43 -38.95 -0.54 6.01
C GLU A 43 -38.27 0.28 7.11
N ALA A 44 -36.94 0.19 7.21
CA ALA A 44 -36.16 1.04 8.10
C ALA A 44 -36.36 2.54 7.77
N GLU A 45 -36.33 2.90 6.49
CA GLU A 45 -36.62 4.26 6.02
C GLU A 45 -38.05 4.69 6.36
N ASN A 46 -39.04 3.81 6.17
CA ASN A 46 -40.43 4.10 6.53
C ASN A 46 -40.59 4.42 8.01
N TYR A 47 -40.04 3.59 8.90
CA TYR A 47 -40.14 3.83 10.34
C TYR A 47 -39.37 5.08 10.77
N ALA A 48 -38.20 5.35 10.18
CA ALA A 48 -37.47 6.58 10.43
C ALA A 48 -38.30 7.82 10.01
N ASN A 49 -38.97 7.78 8.86
CA ASN A 49 -39.88 8.85 8.44
C ASN A 49 -41.03 9.06 9.43
N ARG A 50 -41.59 7.98 10.01
CA ARG A 50 -42.62 8.09 11.07
C ARG A 50 -42.13 8.79 12.33
N VAL A 51 -40.88 8.58 12.71
CA VAL A 51 -40.27 9.34 13.82
C VAL A 51 -40.16 10.81 13.43
N LEU A 52 -39.66 11.11 12.23
CA LEU A 52 -39.47 12.47 11.74
C LEU A 52 -40.80 13.24 11.53
N GLU A 53 -41.92 12.55 11.34
CA GLU A 53 -43.27 13.14 11.37
C GLU A 53 -43.66 13.64 12.78
N LEU A 54 -43.16 12.97 13.83
CA LEU A 54 -43.47 13.29 15.23
C LEU A 54 -42.44 14.24 15.86
N ASP A 55 -41.18 14.08 15.47
CA ASP A 55 -40.02 14.85 15.92
C ASP A 55 -39.08 15.09 14.72
N PRO A 56 -39.27 16.21 14.00
CA PRO A 56 -38.49 16.53 12.80
C PRO A 56 -36.98 16.69 13.06
N ASP A 57 -36.59 16.93 14.31
CA ASP A 57 -35.21 17.14 14.71
C ASP A 57 -34.57 15.88 15.29
N ASN A 58 -35.28 14.74 15.31
CA ASN A 58 -34.77 13.50 15.86
C ASN A 58 -33.48 13.03 15.17
N ALA A 59 -32.34 13.18 15.85
CA ALA A 59 -31.02 12.88 15.33
C ALA A 59 -30.88 11.41 14.88
N GLU A 60 -31.38 10.49 15.70
CA GLU A 60 -31.29 9.05 15.46
C GLU A 60 -32.13 8.60 14.25
N ALA A 61 -33.33 9.16 14.08
CA ALA A 61 -34.15 8.88 12.91
C ALA A 61 -33.48 9.36 11.62
N TRP A 62 -32.86 10.54 11.62
CA TRP A 62 -32.07 11.02 10.47
C TRP A 62 -30.89 10.10 10.16
N LEU A 63 -30.21 9.57 11.19
CA LEU A 63 -29.09 8.64 11.02
C LEU A 63 -29.55 7.34 10.33
N ILE A 64 -30.63 6.73 10.84
CA ILE A 64 -31.20 5.49 10.30
C ILE A 64 -31.69 5.72 8.88
N LYS A 65 -32.40 6.82 8.63
CA LYS A 65 -32.88 7.20 7.28
C LYS A 65 -31.73 7.32 6.30
N GLY A 66 -30.64 7.97 6.68
CA GLY A 66 -29.47 8.14 5.81
C GLY A 66 -28.85 6.80 5.42
N LYS A 67 -28.65 5.90 6.39
CA LYS A 67 -28.18 4.52 6.15
C LYS A 67 -29.13 3.76 5.20
N ALA A 68 -30.41 3.76 5.52
CA ALA A 68 -31.43 3.06 4.77
C ALA A 68 -31.55 3.56 3.32
N ALA A 69 -31.53 4.87 3.09
CA ALA A 69 -31.57 5.46 1.75
C ALA A 69 -30.36 5.01 0.91
N GLY A 70 -29.17 5.03 1.51
CA GLY A 70 -27.93 4.72 0.83
C GLY A 70 -27.85 3.28 0.35
N TRP A 71 -28.23 2.33 1.21
CA TRP A 71 -28.28 0.90 0.88
C TRP A 71 -29.41 0.52 -0.09
N GLN A 72 -30.36 1.42 -0.35
CA GLN A 72 -31.35 1.27 -1.44
C GLN A 72 -30.84 1.81 -2.78
N SER A 73 -29.58 2.27 -2.86
CA SER A 73 -28.99 2.74 -4.12
C SER A 73 -28.93 1.65 -5.19
N SER A 74 -29.09 2.07 -6.44
CA SER A 74 -28.82 1.27 -7.64
C SER A 74 -27.92 2.05 -8.60
N LEU A 75 -27.36 1.40 -9.62
CA LEU A 75 -26.55 2.10 -10.63
C LEU A 75 -27.36 3.11 -11.47
N ALA A 76 -28.70 2.98 -11.51
CA ALA A 76 -29.61 3.90 -12.16
C ALA A 76 -30.07 5.03 -11.24
N ASN A 77 -30.11 4.78 -9.93
CA ASN A 77 -30.52 5.75 -8.91
C ASN A 77 -29.60 5.64 -7.69
N ILE A 78 -28.54 6.43 -7.68
CA ILE A 78 -27.58 6.48 -6.58
C ILE A 78 -28.11 7.46 -5.52
N ARG A 79 -28.47 6.93 -4.35
CA ARG A 79 -29.05 7.70 -3.24
C ARG A 79 -28.02 8.13 -2.19
N LEU A 80 -26.73 7.92 -2.42
CA LEU A 80 -25.67 8.29 -1.47
C LEU A 80 -25.65 9.80 -1.15
N GLY A 81 -25.99 10.66 -2.12
CA GLY A 81 -26.17 12.10 -1.86
C GLY A 81 -27.34 12.39 -0.89
N GLU A 82 -28.43 11.63 -0.97
CA GLU A 82 -29.55 11.72 -0.02
C GLU A 82 -29.12 11.26 1.39
N SER A 83 -28.33 10.18 1.47
CA SER A 83 -27.74 9.73 2.74
C SER A 83 -26.90 10.81 3.39
N VAL A 84 -26.04 11.46 2.62
CA VAL A 84 -25.19 12.56 3.05
C VAL A 84 -26.02 13.69 3.65
N GLU A 85 -27.10 14.11 3.00
CA GLU A 85 -27.98 15.15 3.55
C GLU A 85 -28.72 14.72 4.82
N CYS A 86 -29.14 13.46 4.92
CA CYS A 86 -29.73 12.93 6.15
C CYS A 86 -28.71 12.91 7.30
N TRP A 87 -27.48 12.49 7.02
CA TRP A 87 -26.41 12.45 8.01
C TRP A 87 -25.97 13.83 8.49
N LYS A 88 -26.02 14.86 7.62
CA LYS A 88 -25.80 16.26 8.03
C LYS A 88 -26.81 16.68 9.10
N LYS A 89 -28.09 16.35 8.90
CA LYS A 89 -29.16 16.65 9.87
C LYS A 89 -29.02 15.84 11.16
N ALA A 90 -28.71 14.55 11.03
CA ALA A 90 -28.48 13.67 12.18
C ALA A 90 -27.43 14.25 13.12
N TYR A 91 -26.28 14.67 12.59
CA TYR A 91 -25.22 15.25 13.41
C TYR A 91 -25.54 16.65 13.93
N ALA A 92 -26.19 17.49 13.13
CA ALA A 92 -26.55 18.86 13.54
C ALA A 92 -27.48 18.86 14.77
N ASN A 93 -28.35 17.85 14.87
CA ASN A 93 -29.33 17.71 15.93
C ASN A 93 -28.90 16.74 17.06
N ALA A 94 -27.74 16.10 16.94
CA ALA A 94 -27.22 15.23 17.99
C ALA A 94 -26.77 16.06 19.20
N ASP A 95 -26.91 15.49 20.40
CA ASP A 95 -26.27 16.03 21.60
C ASP A 95 -24.75 15.83 21.54
N ASP A 96 -24.02 16.55 22.39
CA ASP A 96 -22.55 16.51 22.38
C ASP A 96 -21.99 15.14 22.78
N GLU A 97 -22.75 14.33 23.52
CA GLU A 97 -22.38 12.96 23.89
C GLU A 97 -22.39 12.01 22.69
N ASN A 98 -23.38 12.13 21.79
CA ASN A 98 -23.56 11.23 20.66
C ASN A 98 -22.85 11.68 19.36
N LYS A 99 -22.40 12.93 19.27
CA LYS A 99 -21.78 13.46 18.04
C LYS A 99 -20.57 12.66 17.55
N GLU A 100 -19.68 12.25 18.44
CA GLU A 100 -18.50 11.46 18.06
C GLU A 100 -18.87 10.04 17.60
N GLU A 101 -19.84 9.40 18.26
CA GLU A 101 -20.35 8.10 17.81
C GLU A 101 -20.98 8.21 16.41
N TYR A 102 -21.82 9.22 16.19
CA TYR A 102 -22.50 9.43 14.91
C TYR A 102 -21.49 9.69 13.81
N LYS A 103 -20.45 10.48 14.08
CA LYS A 103 -19.37 10.73 13.13
C LYS A 103 -18.71 9.42 12.67
N VAL A 104 -18.36 8.52 13.61
CA VAL A 104 -17.75 7.22 13.28
C VAL A 104 -18.71 6.33 12.47
N LEU A 105 -19.99 6.26 12.88
CA LEU A 105 -21.01 5.47 12.18
C LEU A 105 -21.23 5.97 10.76
N ILE A 106 -21.41 7.28 10.58
CA ILE A 106 -21.62 7.90 9.29
C ILE A 106 -20.42 7.64 8.36
N GLN A 107 -19.20 7.79 8.86
CA GLN A 107 -17.99 7.54 8.07
C GLN A 107 -17.92 6.08 7.59
N SER A 108 -18.19 5.13 8.49
CA SER A 108 -18.17 3.72 8.17
C SER A 108 -19.24 3.34 7.13
N GLU A 109 -20.46 3.86 7.28
CA GLU A 109 -21.55 3.62 6.34
C GLU A 109 -21.32 4.28 4.98
N PHE A 110 -20.84 5.53 4.94
CA PHE A 110 -20.46 6.19 3.69
C PHE A 110 -19.45 5.36 2.91
N VAL A 111 -18.35 4.95 3.57
CA VAL A 111 -17.28 4.17 2.94
C VAL A 111 -17.82 2.83 2.43
N SER A 112 -18.68 2.17 3.21
CA SER A 112 -19.25 0.86 2.83
C SER A 112 -20.15 0.96 1.60
N ILE A 113 -21.05 1.94 1.55
CA ILE A 113 -21.92 2.19 0.40
C ILE A 113 -21.10 2.62 -0.82
N ALA A 114 -20.14 3.52 -0.66
CA ALA A 114 -19.25 3.96 -1.72
C ALA A 114 -18.46 2.78 -2.34
N LYS A 115 -17.87 1.93 -1.50
CA LYS A 115 -17.17 0.71 -1.95
C LYS A 115 -18.10 -0.21 -2.75
N ALA A 116 -19.32 -0.44 -2.26
CA ALA A 116 -20.30 -1.28 -2.95
C ALA A 116 -20.67 -0.74 -4.34
N LEU A 117 -20.91 0.57 -4.46
CA LEU A 117 -21.22 1.22 -5.74
C LEU A 117 -20.06 1.11 -6.74
N ILE A 118 -18.82 1.36 -6.29
CA ILE A 118 -17.62 1.25 -7.12
C ILE A 118 -17.41 -0.19 -7.57
N MET A 119 -17.59 -1.16 -6.67
CA MET A 119 -17.50 -2.59 -7.01
C MET A 119 -18.54 -2.99 -8.06
N LYS A 120 -19.80 -2.56 -7.92
CA LYS A 120 -20.84 -2.83 -8.90
C LYS A 120 -20.58 -2.21 -10.28
N ARG A 121 -20.05 -0.99 -10.33
CA ARG A 121 -19.56 -0.39 -11.58
C ARG A 121 -18.39 -1.18 -12.18
N GLY A 122 -17.48 -1.64 -11.33
CA GLY A 122 -16.35 -2.46 -11.74
C GLY A 122 -16.76 -3.79 -12.36
N GLU A 123 -17.73 -4.49 -11.74
CA GLU A 123 -18.32 -5.73 -12.28
C GLU A 123 -18.92 -5.49 -13.67
N LEU A 124 -19.77 -4.46 -13.81
CA LEU A 124 -20.39 -4.11 -15.09
C LEU A 124 -19.35 -3.80 -16.19
N PHE A 125 -18.27 -3.11 -15.85
CA PHE A 125 -17.19 -2.85 -16.79
C PHE A 125 -16.41 -4.12 -17.14
N THR A 126 -16.07 -4.95 -16.16
CA THR A 126 -15.35 -6.22 -16.42
C THR A 126 -16.13 -7.13 -17.36
N ASP A 127 -17.46 -7.20 -17.21
CA ASP A 127 -18.31 -7.99 -18.10
C ASP A 127 -18.45 -7.36 -19.49
N ASN A 128 -18.40 -6.03 -19.59
CA ASN A 128 -18.52 -5.30 -20.85
C ASN A 128 -17.62 -4.05 -20.86
N PRO A 129 -16.33 -4.17 -21.25
CA PRO A 129 -15.31 -3.14 -21.07
C PRO A 129 -15.38 -2.04 -22.16
N THR A 130 -16.53 -1.39 -22.29
CA THR A 130 -16.73 -0.31 -23.25
C THR A 130 -16.28 1.03 -22.69
N LYS A 131 -16.02 2.00 -23.58
CA LYS A 131 -15.73 3.39 -23.21
C LYS A 131 -16.86 3.99 -22.36
N ASP A 132 -18.12 3.67 -22.65
CA ASP A 132 -19.28 4.18 -21.90
C ASP A 132 -19.35 3.61 -20.48
N ASN A 133 -19.09 2.31 -20.32
CA ASN A 133 -19.04 1.69 -19.00
C ASN A 133 -17.84 2.22 -18.21
N GLY A 134 -16.70 2.44 -18.86
CA GLY A 134 -15.52 3.06 -18.23
C GLY A 134 -15.82 4.48 -17.76
N SER A 135 -16.43 5.29 -18.62
CA SER A 135 -16.85 6.66 -18.29
C SER A 135 -17.89 6.68 -17.16
N SER A 136 -18.82 5.74 -17.15
CA SER A 136 -19.83 5.61 -16.09
C SER A 136 -19.21 5.26 -14.74
N MET A 137 -18.21 4.38 -14.73
CA MET A 137 -17.44 4.06 -13.52
C MET A 137 -16.68 5.29 -13.01
N ILE A 138 -15.94 5.98 -13.89
CA ILE A 138 -15.21 7.20 -13.55
C ILE A 138 -16.15 8.27 -13.00
N GLY A 139 -17.27 8.53 -13.67
CA GLY A 139 -18.27 9.49 -13.21
C GLY A 139 -18.86 9.15 -11.84
N THR A 140 -19.10 7.87 -11.56
CA THR A 140 -19.55 7.42 -10.24
C THR A 140 -18.49 7.67 -9.16
N ILE A 141 -17.23 7.35 -9.43
CA ILE A 141 -16.11 7.61 -8.51
C ILE A 141 -15.98 9.12 -8.26
N THR A 142 -16.04 9.94 -9.32
CA THR A 142 -15.99 11.41 -9.20
C THR A 142 -17.10 11.94 -8.31
N GLN A 143 -18.35 11.50 -8.51
CA GLN A 143 -19.48 11.92 -7.66
C GLN A 143 -19.30 11.51 -6.19
N ILE A 144 -18.82 10.29 -5.94
CA ILE A 144 -18.53 9.82 -4.58
C ILE A 144 -17.46 10.71 -3.93
N ILE A 145 -16.41 11.08 -4.67
CA ILE A 145 -15.36 11.97 -4.17
C ILE A 145 -15.91 13.38 -3.92
N THR A 146 -16.79 13.89 -4.79
CA THR A 146 -17.46 15.17 -4.55
C THR A 146 -18.27 15.14 -3.25
N TRP A 147 -19.10 14.14 -3.04
CA TRP A 147 -19.85 14.00 -1.78
C TRP A 147 -18.94 13.81 -0.56
N ASN A 148 -17.82 13.11 -0.75
CA ASN A 148 -16.80 12.97 0.28
C ASN A 148 -16.26 14.34 0.71
N ILE A 149 -15.87 15.17 -0.26
CA ILE A 149 -15.34 16.52 -0.02
C ILE A 149 -16.43 17.43 0.54
N ASP A 150 -17.64 17.41 0.00
CA ASP A 150 -18.74 18.27 0.45
C ASP A 150 -19.21 17.94 1.87
N PHE A 151 -19.13 16.67 2.27
CA PHE A 151 -19.57 16.21 3.58
C PHE A 151 -18.46 16.29 4.63
N PHE A 152 -17.24 15.86 4.29
CA PHE A 152 -16.11 15.77 5.21
C PHE A 152 -15.10 16.93 5.09
N GLY A 153 -15.31 17.86 4.16
CA GLY A 153 -14.55 19.11 4.03
C GLY A 153 -14.90 20.17 5.08
N ASP A 154 -15.98 19.94 5.85
CA ASP A 154 -16.21 20.64 7.11
C ASP A 154 -15.23 20.11 8.17
N ALA A 155 -14.44 21.00 8.77
CA ALA A 155 -13.40 20.66 9.76
C ALA A 155 -13.91 19.81 10.95
N ARG A 156 -15.24 19.77 11.16
CA ARG A 156 -15.89 18.94 12.20
C ARG A 156 -15.96 17.44 11.85
N PHE A 157 -15.79 17.08 10.58
CA PHE A 157 -16.10 15.73 10.06
C PHE A 157 -14.95 15.00 9.38
N PHE A 158 -13.69 15.40 9.56
CA PHE A 158 -12.56 14.78 8.85
C PHE A 158 -12.63 13.24 8.83
N LEU A 159 -12.62 12.64 7.64
CA LEU A 159 -12.54 11.19 7.46
C LEU A 159 -11.21 10.70 7.99
N TYR A 160 -11.22 9.88 9.04
CA TYR A 160 -10.00 9.46 9.72
C TYR A 160 -9.06 8.64 8.82
N ASP A 161 -9.55 8.09 7.70
CA ASP A 161 -8.77 7.22 6.82
C ASP A 161 -9.06 7.44 5.32
N THR A 162 -8.94 8.70 4.88
CA THR A 162 -9.06 9.05 3.45
C THR A 162 -8.05 8.29 2.60
N ASP A 163 -6.84 8.08 3.10
CA ASP A 163 -5.74 7.44 2.37
C ASP A 163 -6.08 5.98 2.02
N THR A 164 -6.62 5.19 2.95
CA THR A 164 -7.05 3.82 2.65
C THR A 164 -8.24 3.79 1.69
N PHE A 165 -9.17 4.74 1.81
CA PHE A 165 -10.30 4.81 0.88
C PHE A 165 -9.85 5.14 -0.55
N PHE A 166 -8.98 6.14 -0.74
CA PHE A 166 -8.41 6.44 -2.04
C PHE A 166 -7.55 5.27 -2.55
N HIS A 167 -6.75 4.64 -1.70
CA HIS A 167 -5.99 3.46 -2.09
C HIS A 167 -6.90 2.35 -2.64
N PHE A 168 -8.02 2.06 -1.96
CA PHE A 168 -9.02 1.11 -2.41
C PHE A 168 -9.57 1.46 -3.81
N ILE A 169 -9.84 2.74 -4.10
CA ILE A 169 -10.29 3.19 -5.43
C ILE A 169 -9.25 2.81 -6.48
N GLY A 170 -7.97 3.12 -6.22
CA GLY A 170 -6.87 2.80 -7.12
C GLY A 170 -6.70 1.29 -7.37
N GLU A 171 -6.77 0.48 -6.30
CA GLU A 171 -6.74 -0.98 -6.43
C GLU A 171 -7.91 -1.51 -7.24
N ARG A 172 -9.12 -0.99 -7.00
CA ARG A 172 -10.32 -1.42 -7.70
C ARG A 172 -10.27 -1.08 -9.18
N LEU A 173 -9.84 0.13 -9.54
CA LEU A 173 -9.63 0.53 -10.93
C LEU A 173 -8.63 -0.38 -11.63
N ASN A 174 -7.51 -0.71 -10.97
CA ASN A 174 -6.53 -1.66 -11.50
C ASN A 174 -7.11 -3.05 -11.74
N MET A 175 -7.80 -3.61 -10.74
CA MET A 175 -8.44 -4.92 -10.87
C MET A 175 -9.47 -4.95 -12.00
N THR A 176 -10.32 -3.92 -12.08
CA THR A 176 -11.34 -3.79 -13.12
C THR A 176 -10.74 -3.67 -14.52
N ALA A 177 -9.65 -2.92 -14.68
CA ALA A 177 -8.95 -2.81 -15.95
C ALA A 177 -8.37 -4.16 -16.42
N VAL A 178 -7.75 -4.92 -15.52
CA VAL A 178 -7.21 -6.25 -15.82
C VAL A 178 -8.34 -7.25 -16.12
N GLY A 179 -9.43 -7.21 -15.35
CA GLY A 179 -10.61 -8.02 -15.63
C GLY A 179 -11.22 -7.68 -16.99
N GLY A 180 -11.36 -6.39 -17.30
CA GLY A 180 -11.84 -5.91 -18.59
C GLY A 180 -10.95 -6.32 -19.75
N SER A 181 -9.62 -6.27 -19.60
CA SER A 181 -8.71 -6.73 -20.65
C SER A 181 -8.83 -8.23 -20.90
N ASN A 182 -9.00 -9.05 -19.84
CA ASN A 182 -9.25 -10.49 -20.00
C ASN A 182 -10.56 -10.76 -20.77
N THR A 183 -11.62 -10.00 -20.50
CA THR A 183 -12.87 -10.07 -21.25
C THR A 183 -12.69 -9.63 -22.70
N ALA A 184 -11.91 -8.58 -22.95
CA ALA A 184 -11.59 -8.12 -24.30
C ALA A 184 -10.79 -9.15 -25.09
N ASP A 185 -9.79 -9.80 -24.48
CA ASP A 185 -9.05 -10.91 -25.06
C ASP A 185 -9.97 -12.07 -25.45
N LYS A 186 -10.87 -12.46 -24.54
CA LYS A 186 -11.86 -13.51 -24.78
C LYS A 186 -12.77 -13.18 -25.96
N ASN A 187 -13.24 -11.93 -26.05
CA ASN A 187 -14.09 -11.47 -27.14
C ASN A 187 -13.35 -11.40 -28.47
N PHE A 188 -12.06 -11.06 -28.46
CA PHE A 188 -11.24 -10.96 -29.67
C PHE A 188 -10.85 -12.34 -30.23
N GLY A 189 -10.71 -13.33 -29.35
CA GLY A 189 -10.45 -14.71 -29.74
C GLY A 189 -9.01 -14.98 -30.20
N ASN A 190 -8.68 -16.27 -30.33
CA ASN A 190 -7.37 -16.75 -30.75
C ASN A 190 -7.33 -17.21 -32.22
N ASP A 191 -8.47 -17.64 -32.78
CA ASP A 191 -8.57 -18.05 -34.19
C ASP A 191 -8.56 -16.82 -35.11
N ARG A 192 -7.81 -16.93 -36.21
CA ARG A 192 -7.78 -15.94 -37.29
C ARG A 192 -9.18 -15.69 -37.88
N SER A 193 -10.05 -16.70 -37.89
CA SER A 193 -11.44 -16.57 -38.36
C SER A 193 -12.28 -15.59 -37.53
N HIS A 194 -12.00 -15.48 -36.23
CA HIS A 194 -12.71 -14.57 -35.31
C HIS A 194 -12.10 -13.16 -35.28
N ARG A 195 -10.82 -13.03 -35.65
CA ARG A 195 -10.06 -11.76 -35.63
C ARG A 195 -10.29 -10.92 -36.87
N THR A 196 -11.55 -10.62 -37.18
CA THR A 196 -11.93 -9.69 -38.25
C THR A 196 -11.47 -8.27 -37.94
N LYS A 197 -11.49 -7.36 -38.94
CA LYS A 197 -11.22 -5.94 -38.72
C LYS A 197 -12.11 -5.34 -37.61
N TYR A 198 -13.42 -5.65 -37.65
CA TYR A 198 -14.37 -5.20 -36.64
C TYR A 198 -14.02 -5.70 -35.23
N ALA A 199 -13.67 -6.98 -35.09
CA ALA A 199 -13.26 -7.55 -33.81
C ALA A 199 -11.96 -6.89 -33.29
N TRP A 200 -11.03 -6.58 -34.19
CA TRP A 200 -9.78 -5.90 -33.85
C TRP A 200 -9.98 -4.44 -33.42
N GLU A 201 -10.85 -3.69 -34.09
CA GLU A 201 -11.22 -2.33 -33.69
C GLU A 201 -11.90 -2.32 -32.32
N ARG A 202 -12.83 -3.25 -32.08
CA ARG A 202 -13.47 -3.42 -30.78
C ARG A 202 -12.46 -3.77 -29.68
N PHE A 203 -11.53 -4.69 -29.96
CA PHE A 203 -10.45 -5.05 -29.04
C PHE A 203 -9.62 -3.81 -28.64
N MET A 204 -9.21 -3.00 -29.62
CA MET A 204 -8.47 -1.75 -29.35
C MET A 204 -9.26 -0.79 -28.47
N ASP A 205 -10.54 -0.58 -28.76
CA ASP A 205 -11.41 0.31 -27.99
C ASP A 205 -11.60 -0.16 -26.54
N GLN A 206 -11.74 -1.47 -26.34
CA GLN A 206 -11.86 -2.06 -25.00
C GLN A 206 -10.56 -1.94 -24.20
N TYR A 207 -9.40 -2.14 -24.85
CA TYR A 207 -8.10 -1.95 -24.23
C TYR A 207 -7.83 -0.47 -23.88
N ASP A 208 -8.19 0.46 -24.76
CA ASP A 208 -8.05 1.89 -24.48
C ASP A 208 -8.94 2.33 -23.30
N ALA A 209 -10.13 1.74 -23.15
CA ALA A 209 -10.97 1.94 -21.97
C ALA A 209 -10.30 1.40 -20.68
N CYS A 210 -9.69 0.21 -20.73
CA CYS A 210 -8.95 -0.36 -19.59
C CYS A 210 -7.73 0.50 -19.21
N MET A 211 -6.98 0.98 -20.20
CA MET A 211 -5.84 1.88 -20.01
C MET A 211 -6.24 3.20 -19.35
N THR A 212 -7.40 3.74 -19.69
CA THR A 212 -7.95 4.95 -19.06
C THR A 212 -8.16 4.75 -17.56
N LEU A 213 -8.68 3.58 -17.15
CA LEU A 213 -8.84 3.25 -15.74
C LEU A 213 -7.49 3.10 -15.01
N LEU A 214 -6.49 2.50 -15.65
CA LEU A 214 -5.14 2.37 -15.09
C LEU A 214 -4.44 3.73 -14.92
N GLU A 215 -4.58 4.63 -15.89
CA GLU A 215 -4.03 5.99 -15.78
C GLU A 215 -4.63 6.74 -14.59
N LEU A 216 -5.94 6.59 -14.38
CA LEU A 216 -6.63 7.18 -13.24
C LEU A 216 -6.20 6.53 -11.91
N ALA A 217 -6.01 5.20 -11.90
CA ALA A 217 -5.64 4.44 -10.70
C ALA A 217 -4.34 4.93 -10.04
N ILE A 218 -3.35 5.36 -10.84
CA ILE A 218 -2.07 5.89 -10.33
C ILE A 218 -2.28 7.09 -9.41
N GLY A 219 -3.28 7.93 -9.70
CA GLY A 219 -3.60 9.12 -8.90
C GLY A 219 -4.13 8.82 -7.50
N TYR A 220 -4.64 7.60 -7.28
CA TYR A 220 -5.35 7.22 -6.06
C TYR A 220 -4.56 6.32 -5.12
N VAL A 221 -3.64 5.50 -5.64
CA VAL A 221 -2.81 4.63 -4.79
C VAL A 221 -1.80 5.44 -3.98
N ASN A 222 -1.40 4.90 -2.83
CA ASN A 222 -0.45 5.52 -1.89
C ASN A 222 0.78 4.64 -1.57
N THR A 223 1.00 3.55 -2.31
CA THR A 223 2.18 2.68 -2.15
C THR A 223 2.96 2.55 -3.44
N GLU A 224 4.31 2.49 -3.33
CA GLU A 224 5.18 2.32 -4.51
C GLU A 224 4.89 1.00 -5.23
N ALA A 225 4.65 -0.08 -4.47
CA ALA A 225 4.36 -1.40 -5.01
C ALA A 225 3.10 -1.39 -5.90
N MET A 226 2.05 -0.67 -5.50
CA MET A 226 0.85 -0.56 -6.35
C MET A 226 1.06 0.34 -7.55
N VAL A 227 1.84 1.42 -7.44
CA VAL A 227 2.23 2.22 -8.61
C VAL A 227 2.96 1.35 -9.64
N ASP A 228 3.94 0.56 -9.20
CA ASP A 228 4.72 -0.32 -10.08
C ASP A 228 3.83 -1.39 -10.72
N ARG A 229 2.89 -1.97 -9.97
CA ARG A 229 1.91 -2.93 -10.51
C ARG A 229 1.03 -2.30 -11.59
N ILE A 230 0.50 -1.11 -11.36
CA ILE A 230 -0.38 -0.42 -12.32
C ILE A 230 0.39 -0.05 -13.60
N VAL A 231 1.60 0.51 -13.46
CA VAL A 231 2.47 0.85 -14.59
C VAL A 231 2.85 -0.41 -15.39
N SER A 232 3.14 -1.52 -14.71
CA SER A 232 3.42 -2.81 -15.35
C SER A 232 2.22 -3.32 -16.15
N ASN A 233 1.02 -3.33 -15.55
CA ASN A 233 -0.20 -3.72 -16.24
C ASN A 233 -0.44 -2.83 -17.47
N TYR A 234 -0.31 -1.50 -17.33
CA TYR A 234 -0.48 -0.57 -18.44
C TYR A 234 0.45 -0.90 -19.63
N LYS A 235 1.72 -1.21 -19.35
CA LYS A 235 2.70 -1.62 -20.37
C LYS A 235 2.28 -2.89 -21.09
N VAL A 236 1.86 -3.91 -20.34
CA VAL A 236 1.40 -5.19 -20.90
C VAL A 236 0.22 -4.94 -21.83
N LEU A 237 -0.76 -4.13 -21.41
CA LEU A 237 -1.92 -3.80 -22.23
C LEU A 237 -1.51 -3.03 -23.49
N GLN A 238 -0.61 -2.04 -23.39
CA GLN A 238 -0.15 -1.29 -24.56
C GLN A 238 0.58 -2.19 -25.56
N GLN A 239 1.43 -3.10 -25.06
CA GLN A 239 2.18 -4.03 -25.89
C GLN A 239 1.25 -5.01 -26.61
N ALA A 240 0.23 -5.53 -25.92
CA ALA A 240 -0.78 -6.39 -26.54
C ALA A 240 -1.47 -5.71 -27.73
N VAL A 241 -1.81 -4.42 -27.61
CA VAL A 241 -2.40 -3.67 -28.73
C VAL A 241 -1.38 -3.44 -29.85
N ILE A 242 -0.13 -3.10 -29.52
CA ILE A 242 0.95 -2.91 -30.51
C ILE A 242 1.17 -4.17 -31.37
N ASP A 243 1.08 -5.34 -30.76
CA ASP A 243 1.34 -6.63 -31.41
C ASP A 243 0.09 -7.24 -32.10
N SER A 244 -1.10 -6.69 -31.82
CA SER A 244 -2.36 -7.17 -32.37
C SER A 244 -2.53 -6.86 -33.87
N CYS A 245 -3.33 -7.69 -34.55
CA CYS A 245 -3.72 -7.51 -35.95
C CYS A 245 -5.03 -8.24 -36.26
N SER A 246 -5.68 -7.86 -37.36
CA SER A 246 -6.82 -8.57 -37.93
C SER A 246 -6.42 -9.49 -39.08
N TYR A 247 -7.33 -10.37 -39.46
CA TYR A 247 -7.20 -11.31 -40.56
C TYR A 247 -8.43 -11.27 -41.47
N THR A 248 -8.22 -11.63 -42.73
CA THR A 248 -9.26 -11.82 -43.74
C THR A 248 -9.00 -13.11 -44.52
N TYR A 249 -10.05 -13.73 -45.05
CA TYR A 249 -9.92 -14.96 -45.85
C TYR A 249 -9.73 -14.62 -47.32
N SER A 250 -8.62 -15.04 -47.91
CA SER A 250 -8.28 -14.80 -49.31
C SER A 250 -7.39 -15.94 -49.85
N ASN A 251 -7.56 -16.29 -51.12
CA ASN A 251 -6.76 -17.33 -51.81
C ASN A 251 -6.63 -18.65 -51.03
N GLY A 252 -7.73 -19.11 -50.43
CA GLY A 252 -7.77 -20.39 -49.71
C GLY A 252 -7.21 -20.36 -48.28
N GLY A 253 -6.88 -19.20 -47.72
CA GLY A 253 -6.36 -19.11 -46.35
C GLY A 253 -6.58 -17.75 -45.66
N TYR A 254 -6.30 -17.71 -44.36
CA TYR A 254 -6.36 -16.48 -43.57
C TYR A 254 -5.03 -15.71 -43.64
N VAL A 255 -5.09 -14.51 -44.20
CA VAL A 255 -3.96 -13.58 -44.30
C VAL A 255 -4.17 -12.39 -43.37
N LYS A 256 -3.08 -11.78 -42.90
CA LYS A 256 -3.14 -10.56 -42.09
C LYS A 256 -3.75 -9.44 -42.93
N ASP A 257 -4.71 -8.71 -42.37
CA ASP A 257 -5.46 -7.65 -43.03
C ASP A 257 -5.04 -6.27 -42.51
N TYR A 258 -5.34 -5.96 -41.23
CA TYR A 258 -4.95 -4.70 -40.60
C TYR A 258 -4.02 -4.91 -39.42
N SER A 259 -3.13 -3.95 -39.21
CA SER A 259 -2.31 -3.80 -38.00
C SER A 259 -1.94 -2.34 -37.81
N LEU A 260 -1.45 -1.95 -36.64
CA LEU A 260 -1.02 -0.58 -36.41
C LEU A 260 0.16 -0.20 -37.32
N THR A 261 0.12 1.03 -37.84
CA THR A 261 1.25 1.63 -38.55
C THR A 261 2.41 1.89 -37.59
N ASN A 262 3.62 2.09 -38.13
CA ASN A 262 4.78 2.44 -37.30
C ASN A 262 4.56 3.74 -36.49
N GLU A 263 3.86 4.69 -37.08
CA GLU A 263 3.48 5.94 -36.41
C GLU A 263 2.52 5.69 -35.24
N SER A 264 1.45 4.93 -35.45
CA SER A 264 0.53 4.57 -34.37
C SER A 264 1.20 3.74 -33.26
N LYS A 265 2.14 2.85 -33.62
CA LYS A 265 2.96 2.12 -32.63
C LYS A 265 3.82 3.06 -31.81
N ASN A 266 4.43 4.08 -32.44
CA ASN A 266 5.22 5.08 -31.72
C ASN A 266 4.35 5.93 -30.77
N VAL A 267 3.13 6.30 -31.17
CA VAL A 267 2.17 6.96 -30.27
C VAL A 267 1.90 6.11 -29.02
N ARG A 268 1.66 4.81 -29.17
CA ARG A 268 1.44 3.89 -28.03
C ARG A 268 2.69 3.74 -27.15
N LYS A 269 3.88 3.65 -27.73
CA LYS A 269 5.15 3.66 -26.97
C LYS A 269 5.35 4.95 -26.17
N ASN A 270 4.98 6.10 -26.75
CA ASN A 270 5.05 7.38 -26.03
C ASN A 270 4.08 7.43 -24.84
N ARG A 271 2.89 6.81 -24.94
CA ARG A 271 1.97 6.67 -23.81
C ARG A 271 2.56 5.84 -22.67
N ILE A 272 3.31 4.77 -22.98
CA ILE A 272 4.05 3.99 -21.97
C ILE A 272 5.02 4.90 -21.21
N ASN A 273 5.85 5.66 -21.93
CA ASN A 273 6.80 6.59 -21.31
C ASN A 273 6.08 7.63 -20.42
N SER A 274 4.94 8.15 -20.87
CA SER A 274 4.14 9.09 -20.09
C SER A 274 3.64 8.48 -18.77
N VAL A 275 3.17 7.24 -18.80
CA VAL A 275 2.67 6.55 -17.60
C VAL A 275 3.81 6.19 -16.65
N GLU A 276 4.98 5.81 -17.17
CA GLU A 276 6.17 5.62 -16.33
C GLU A 276 6.60 6.91 -15.64
N ASN A 277 6.57 8.06 -16.33
CA ASN A 277 6.87 9.36 -15.75
C ASN A 277 5.90 9.68 -14.61
N LYS A 278 4.58 9.56 -14.86
CA LYS A 278 3.54 9.73 -13.82
C LYS A 278 3.78 8.81 -12.62
N GLY A 279 4.17 7.56 -12.86
CA GLY A 279 4.51 6.61 -11.82
C GLY A 279 5.72 7.08 -10.98
N ARG A 280 6.78 7.60 -11.63
CA ARG A 280 7.94 8.15 -10.91
C ARG A 280 7.59 9.37 -10.08
N GLU A 281 6.84 10.31 -10.64
CA GLU A 281 6.36 11.51 -9.94
C GLU A 281 5.51 11.14 -8.73
N ARG A 282 4.62 10.16 -8.87
CA ARG A 282 3.76 9.70 -7.77
C ARG A 282 4.58 9.08 -6.64
N LYS A 283 5.55 8.23 -6.96
CA LYS A 283 6.47 7.63 -5.95
C LYS A 283 7.31 8.69 -5.26
N GLN A 284 7.83 9.66 -6.01
CA GLN A 284 8.57 10.78 -5.46
C GLN A 284 7.73 11.56 -4.45
N LYS A 285 6.46 11.86 -4.78
CA LYS A 285 5.54 12.51 -3.85
C LYS A 285 5.35 11.74 -2.55
N PHE A 286 5.24 10.40 -2.59
CA PHE A 286 5.14 9.60 -1.36
C PHE A 286 6.37 9.76 -0.46
N ARG A 287 7.56 9.73 -1.04
CA ARG A 287 8.83 9.90 -0.30
C ARG A 287 8.94 11.28 0.32
N GLU A 288 8.51 12.30 -0.43
CA GLU A 288 8.46 13.69 0.05
C GLU A 288 7.45 13.87 1.18
N ASP A 289 6.24 13.31 1.07
CA ASP A 289 5.21 13.41 2.10
C ASP A 289 5.64 12.67 3.38
N LYS A 290 6.24 11.48 3.26
CA LYS A 290 6.86 10.77 4.40
C LYS A 290 7.95 11.59 5.07
N THR A 291 8.83 12.19 4.27
CA THR A 291 9.90 13.07 4.78
C THR A 291 9.32 14.26 5.53
N LYS A 292 8.33 14.94 4.96
CA LYS A 292 7.66 16.08 5.63
C LYS A 292 7.03 15.69 6.96
N LYS A 293 6.32 14.55 7.04
CA LYS A 293 5.72 14.07 8.29
C LYS A 293 6.77 13.76 9.35
N ARG A 294 7.85 13.08 8.96
CA ARG A 294 8.99 12.81 9.86
C ARG A 294 9.64 14.11 10.35
N ASP A 295 9.88 15.07 9.46
CA ASP A 295 10.52 16.33 9.81
C ASP A 295 9.63 17.15 10.76
N ALA A 296 8.31 17.14 10.56
CA ALA A 296 7.34 17.74 11.48
C ALA A 296 7.36 17.07 12.86
N TYR A 297 7.35 15.73 12.92
CA TYR A 297 7.48 14.99 14.18
C TYR A 297 8.73 15.41 14.95
N TRP A 298 9.89 15.41 14.30
CA TRP A 298 11.16 15.78 14.95
C TRP A 298 11.27 17.27 15.30
N ALA A 299 10.51 18.14 14.64
CA ALA A 299 10.41 19.54 15.03
C ALA A 299 9.65 19.73 16.36
N GLU A 300 8.70 18.84 16.66
CA GLU A 300 7.94 18.79 17.92
C GLU A 300 8.66 17.97 19.01
N HIS A 301 9.50 17.01 18.62
CA HIS A 301 10.19 16.06 19.51
C HIS A 301 11.70 16.32 19.61
N LYS A 302 12.10 17.60 19.76
CA LYS A 302 13.52 18.00 19.73
C LYS A 302 14.37 17.34 20.81
N GLU A 303 13.88 17.30 22.06
CA GLU A 303 14.64 16.72 23.18
C GLU A 303 14.87 15.21 23.02
N GLU A 304 13.87 14.48 22.51
CA GLU A 304 14.00 13.06 22.17
C GLU A 304 15.05 12.88 21.08
N LYS A 305 14.99 13.71 20.02
CA LYS A 305 15.94 13.67 18.92
C LYS A 305 17.37 13.91 19.40
N GLU A 306 17.58 14.95 20.20
CA GLU A 306 18.90 15.31 20.74
C GLU A 306 19.49 14.19 21.59
N LYS A 307 18.66 13.50 22.39
CA LYS A 307 19.09 12.32 23.17
C LYS A 307 19.51 11.18 22.26
N LEU A 308 18.74 10.87 21.23
CA LEU A 308 19.05 9.81 20.27
C LEU A 308 20.29 10.15 19.43
N ASP A 309 20.48 11.40 19.03
CA ASP A 309 21.65 11.89 18.31
C ASP A 309 22.93 11.80 19.17
N ALA A 310 22.82 12.17 20.45
CA ALA A 310 23.93 12.03 21.40
C ALA A 310 24.27 10.55 21.65
N GLU A 311 23.27 9.70 21.87
CA GLU A 311 23.44 8.25 22.02
C GLU A 311 24.08 7.63 20.77
N MET A 312 23.61 8.02 19.57
CA MET A 312 24.18 7.59 18.29
C MET A 312 25.67 7.95 18.18
N THR A 313 26.02 9.18 18.55
CA THR A 313 27.41 9.65 18.51
C THR A 313 28.30 8.84 19.45
N GLU A 314 27.84 8.58 20.68
CA GLU A 314 28.56 7.76 21.66
C GLU A 314 28.74 6.32 21.17
N LEU A 315 27.67 5.71 20.65
CA LEU A 315 27.69 4.34 20.13
C LEU A 315 28.60 4.20 18.91
N GLN A 316 28.63 5.19 18.02
CA GLN A 316 29.56 5.23 16.89
C GLN A 316 31.03 5.30 17.36
N GLY A 317 31.30 6.09 18.39
CA GLY A 317 32.62 6.12 19.05
C GLY A 317 33.00 4.74 19.60
N LYS A 318 32.12 4.13 20.42
CA LYS A 318 32.33 2.78 20.96
C LYS A 318 32.53 1.73 19.87
N LYS A 319 31.75 1.78 18.79
CA LYS A 319 31.91 0.89 17.63
C LYS A 319 33.30 1.02 17.02
N ALA A 320 33.79 2.25 16.82
CA ALA A 320 35.12 2.49 16.28
C ALA A 320 36.22 1.92 17.19
N ASP A 321 36.12 2.15 18.50
CA ASP A 321 37.07 1.66 19.50
C ASP A 321 37.10 0.12 19.57
N LEU A 322 35.91 -0.51 19.62
CA LEU A 322 35.78 -1.97 19.64
C LEU A 322 36.31 -2.59 18.35
N THR A 323 36.02 -1.99 17.20
CA THR A 323 36.54 -2.43 15.90
C THR A 323 38.06 -2.35 15.85
N ALA A 324 38.64 -1.25 16.35
CA ALA A 324 40.09 -1.09 16.45
C ALA A 324 40.73 -2.13 17.38
N LYS A 325 40.12 -2.40 18.54
CA LYS A 325 40.57 -3.41 19.50
C LYS A 325 40.55 -4.82 18.91
N ILE A 326 39.47 -5.17 18.21
CA ILE A 326 39.35 -6.47 17.53
C ILE A 326 40.41 -6.59 16.45
N LYS A 327 40.59 -5.54 15.62
CA LYS A 327 41.61 -5.52 14.58
C LYS A 327 43.02 -5.72 15.16
N ALA A 328 43.38 -4.98 16.22
CA ALA A 328 44.67 -5.11 16.88
C ALA A 328 44.91 -6.51 17.45
N GLY A 329 43.87 -7.16 17.99
CA GLY A 329 43.99 -8.55 18.46
C GLY A 329 44.12 -9.58 17.33
N GLU A 330 43.48 -9.35 16.17
CA GLU A 330 43.72 -10.20 14.99
C GLU A 330 45.16 -10.01 14.45
N GLU A 331 45.68 -8.79 14.48
CA GLU A 331 47.10 -8.50 14.17
C GLU A 331 48.05 -9.15 15.21
N GLU A 332 47.70 -9.16 16.50
CA GLU A 332 48.45 -9.85 17.56
C GLU A 332 48.65 -11.33 17.22
N LYS A 333 47.60 -12.02 16.75
CA LYS A 333 47.66 -13.45 16.35
C LYS A 333 48.64 -13.75 15.22
N GLU A 334 48.94 -12.78 14.37
CA GLU A 334 49.95 -12.91 13.32
C GLU A 334 51.37 -12.69 13.84
N SER A 335 51.50 -11.86 14.89
CA SER A 335 52.77 -11.50 15.52
C SER A 335 53.19 -12.40 16.69
N LEU A 336 52.34 -13.35 17.09
CA LEU A 336 52.61 -14.28 18.18
C LEU A 336 53.94 -15.03 18.01
N PRO A 337 54.70 -15.32 19.08
CA PRO A 337 55.98 -16.02 18.98
C PRO A 337 55.88 -17.37 18.26
N SER A 338 54.83 -18.15 18.53
CA SER A 338 54.61 -19.43 17.85
C SER A 338 54.18 -19.24 16.40
N ALA A 339 53.52 -18.12 16.04
CA ALA A 339 53.14 -17.80 14.67
C ALA A 339 54.37 -17.46 13.82
N LEU A 340 55.27 -16.62 14.36
CA LEU A 340 56.54 -16.27 13.72
C LEU A 340 57.41 -17.51 13.50
N LYS A 341 57.58 -18.34 14.55
CA LYS A 341 58.34 -19.60 14.46
C LYS A 341 57.72 -20.60 13.48
N SER A 342 56.39 -20.76 13.50
CA SER A 342 55.68 -21.64 12.55
C SER A 342 55.93 -21.17 11.10
N LYS A 343 55.87 -19.86 10.85
CA LYS A 343 56.18 -19.28 9.55
C LYS A 343 57.62 -19.53 9.13
N GLU A 344 58.59 -19.29 10.02
CA GLU A 344 60.01 -19.53 9.75
C GLU A 344 60.30 -21.00 9.39
N ILE A 345 59.73 -21.95 10.13
CA ILE A 345 59.91 -23.38 9.85
C ILE A 345 59.23 -23.76 8.53
N LYS A 346 58.03 -23.26 8.26
CA LYS A 346 57.33 -23.49 6.98
C LYS A 346 58.14 -22.94 5.80
N ASP A 347 58.67 -21.73 5.92
CA ASP A 347 59.52 -21.12 4.89
C ASP A 347 60.82 -21.90 4.69
N ALA A 348 61.46 -22.36 5.77
CA ALA A 348 62.65 -23.20 5.69
C ALA A 348 62.35 -24.57 5.02
N THR A 349 61.24 -25.21 5.39
CA THR A 349 60.79 -26.47 4.77
C THR A 349 60.50 -26.29 3.28
N ASN A 350 59.87 -25.18 2.88
CA ASN A 350 59.64 -24.86 1.47
C ASN A 350 60.95 -24.66 0.71
N ARG A 351 61.95 -23.97 1.30
CA ARG A 351 63.28 -23.83 0.68
C ARG A 351 63.96 -25.19 0.48
N LEU A 352 63.88 -26.08 1.46
CA LEU A 352 64.42 -27.44 1.35
C LEU A 352 63.70 -28.26 0.28
N LYS A 353 62.37 -28.13 0.17
CA LYS A 353 61.56 -28.76 -0.90
C LYS A 353 62.01 -28.28 -2.28
N VAL A 354 62.15 -26.97 -2.46
CA VAL A 354 62.67 -26.38 -3.72
C VAL A 354 64.09 -26.85 -4.04
N GLN A 355 64.99 -26.92 -3.05
CA GLN A 355 66.34 -27.44 -3.25
C GLN A 355 66.33 -28.92 -3.67
N MET A 356 65.46 -29.73 -3.06
CA MET A 356 65.31 -31.14 -3.38
C MET A 356 64.77 -31.35 -4.80
N ASP A 357 63.81 -30.53 -5.23
CA ASP A 357 63.22 -30.57 -6.57
C ASP A 357 64.25 -30.18 -7.65
N ASN A 358 65.14 -29.24 -7.34
CA ASN A 358 66.21 -28.78 -8.23
C ASN A 358 67.39 -29.78 -8.35
N LEU A 359 67.40 -30.90 -7.62
CA LEU A 359 68.43 -31.93 -7.75
C LEU A 359 68.16 -32.88 -8.92
N GLY A 360 69.18 -33.12 -9.74
CA GLY A 360 69.13 -34.04 -10.89
C GLY A 360 68.94 -35.52 -10.53
N LEU A 361 68.58 -36.35 -11.53
CA LEU A 361 68.17 -37.76 -11.38
C LEU A 361 69.19 -38.64 -10.62
N PHE A 362 70.48 -38.34 -10.71
CA PHE A 362 71.56 -39.15 -10.10
C PHE A 362 71.96 -38.73 -8.68
N LYS A 363 71.24 -37.78 -8.05
CA LYS A 363 71.53 -37.21 -6.72
C LYS A 363 70.72 -37.85 -5.58
N GLY A 364 70.56 -39.18 -5.61
CA GLY A 364 69.65 -39.91 -4.72
C GLY A 364 70.00 -39.82 -3.22
N LYS A 365 71.30 -39.74 -2.88
CA LYS A 365 71.74 -39.58 -1.49
C LYS A 365 71.43 -38.18 -0.96
N GLU A 366 71.69 -37.15 -1.77
CA GLU A 366 71.39 -35.76 -1.42
C GLU A 366 69.89 -35.51 -1.29
N LYS A 367 69.06 -36.10 -2.17
CA LYS A 367 67.58 -36.04 -2.05
C LYS A 367 67.11 -36.68 -0.75
N LYS A 368 67.62 -37.86 -0.39
CA LYS A 368 67.28 -38.53 0.86
C LYS A 368 67.66 -37.69 2.08
N ALA A 369 68.84 -37.06 2.07
CA ALA A 369 69.29 -36.18 3.15
C ALA A 369 68.41 -34.93 3.31
N LEU A 370 67.99 -34.29 2.21
CA LEU A 370 67.03 -33.18 2.25
C LEU A 370 65.65 -33.63 2.75
N GLN A 371 65.21 -34.82 2.35
CA GLN A 371 63.93 -35.38 2.81
C GLN A 371 63.95 -35.70 4.32
N GLU A 372 65.06 -36.20 4.85
CA GLU A 372 65.25 -36.38 6.30
C GLU A 372 65.25 -35.04 7.05
N GLN A 373 65.85 -33.99 6.49
CA GLN A 373 65.80 -32.63 7.06
C GLN A 373 64.38 -32.03 7.04
N ILE A 374 63.64 -32.24 5.95
CA ILE A 374 62.23 -31.84 5.84
C ILE A 374 61.41 -32.57 6.92
N ALA A 375 61.56 -33.89 7.05
CA ALA A 375 60.85 -34.67 8.06
C ALA A 375 61.20 -34.23 9.49
N ALA A 376 62.47 -33.90 9.75
CA ALA A 376 62.90 -33.37 11.04
C ALA A 376 62.25 -32.00 11.35
N LYS A 377 62.16 -31.10 10.37
CA LYS A 377 61.49 -29.80 10.50
C LYS A 377 59.97 -29.91 10.61
N GLU A 378 59.35 -30.84 9.90
CA GLU A 378 57.93 -31.13 10.03
C GLU A 378 57.60 -31.67 11.43
N LYS A 379 58.49 -32.51 12.00
CA LYS A 379 58.38 -32.96 13.40
C LYS A 379 58.60 -31.83 14.42
N GLU A 380 59.49 -30.88 14.14
CA GLU A 380 59.71 -29.68 14.96
C GLU A 380 58.49 -28.75 14.94
N LEU A 381 57.75 -28.73 13.83
CA LEU A 381 56.57 -27.90 13.62
C LEU A 381 55.37 -28.35 14.47
N GLU A 382 55.18 -29.66 14.68
CA GLU A 382 54.04 -30.23 15.42
C GLU A 382 53.79 -29.55 16.80
N PRO A 383 54.74 -29.49 17.74
CA PRO A 383 54.52 -28.85 19.03
C PRO A 383 54.33 -27.33 18.94
N ILE A 384 54.90 -26.69 17.91
CA ILE A 384 54.77 -25.24 17.68
C ILE A 384 53.37 -24.90 17.18
N GLU A 385 52.78 -25.72 16.32
CA GLU A 385 51.40 -25.55 15.88
C GLU A 385 50.40 -25.76 17.02
N ALA A 386 50.64 -26.73 17.90
CA ALA A 386 49.84 -26.90 19.11
C ALA A 386 49.93 -25.67 20.04
N SER A 387 51.14 -25.13 20.26
CA SER A 387 51.34 -23.89 21.04
C SER A 387 50.67 -22.67 20.39
N LEU A 388 50.79 -22.54 19.06
CA LEU A 388 50.13 -21.48 18.30
C LEU A 388 48.62 -21.55 18.42
N GLN A 389 48.03 -22.74 18.40
CA GLN A 389 46.60 -22.93 18.55
C GLN A 389 46.12 -22.45 19.93
N GLU A 390 46.84 -22.79 21.00
CA GLU A 390 46.50 -22.34 22.36
C GLU A 390 46.71 -20.83 22.54
N GLU A 391 47.79 -20.25 22.00
CA GLU A 391 48.01 -18.80 22.03
C GLU A 391 46.89 -18.04 21.28
N ARG A 392 46.50 -18.50 20.08
CA ARG A 392 45.39 -17.91 19.32
C ARG A 392 44.07 -18.02 20.06
N LYS A 393 43.79 -19.16 20.67
CA LYS A 393 42.61 -19.37 21.50
C LYS A 393 42.58 -18.41 22.69
N ALA A 394 43.73 -18.15 23.32
CA ALA A 394 43.82 -17.16 24.39
C ALA A 394 43.52 -15.73 23.90
N VAL A 395 44.00 -15.35 22.72
CA VAL A 395 43.64 -14.05 22.10
C VAL A 395 42.15 -14.01 21.75
N ASP A 396 41.59 -15.08 21.19
CA ASP A 396 40.16 -15.17 20.88
C ASP A 396 39.29 -15.04 22.14
N MET A 397 39.69 -15.67 23.25
CA MET A 397 38.99 -15.51 24.53
C MET A 397 39.04 -14.06 25.05
N LYS A 398 40.15 -13.34 24.84
CA LYS A 398 40.25 -11.90 25.19
C LYS A 398 39.38 -11.02 24.29
N LEU A 399 39.24 -11.39 23.02
CA LEU A 399 38.45 -10.64 22.04
C LEU A 399 36.95 -10.95 22.10
N ALA A 400 36.55 -12.12 22.63
CA ALA A 400 35.16 -12.55 22.67
C ALA A 400 34.21 -11.51 23.31
N PRO A 401 34.52 -10.90 24.48
CA PRO A 401 33.67 -9.86 25.06
C PRO A 401 33.54 -8.63 24.16
N ALA A 402 34.62 -8.22 23.48
CA ALA A 402 34.59 -7.07 22.57
C ALA A 402 33.76 -7.35 21.30
N LYS A 403 33.80 -8.59 20.79
CA LYS A 403 32.98 -9.02 19.64
C LYS A 403 31.49 -9.06 20.00
N GLU A 404 31.16 -9.54 21.19
CA GLU A 404 29.78 -9.57 21.71
C GLU A 404 29.24 -8.16 21.97
N GLU A 405 30.06 -7.30 22.59
CA GLU A 405 29.71 -5.89 22.81
C GLU A 405 29.54 -5.14 21.49
N LEU A 406 30.40 -5.37 20.50
CA LEU A 406 30.28 -4.77 19.16
C LEU A 406 28.94 -5.14 18.51
N ALA A 407 28.54 -6.42 18.56
CA ALA A 407 27.25 -6.86 18.03
C ALA A 407 26.07 -6.17 18.74
N THR A 408 26.18 -5.95 20.04
CA THR A 408 25.16 -5.23 20.84
C THR A 408 25.09 -3.76 20.45
N VAL A 409 26.24 -3.09 20.31
CA VAL A 409 26.33 -1.70 19.86
C VAL A 409 25.77 -1.53 18.45
N GLU A 410 26.13 -2.42 17.52
CA GLU A 410 25.62 -2.39 16.14
C GLU A 410 24.11 -2.59 16.07
N LYS A 411 23.57 -3.50 16.89
CA LYS A 411 22.13 -3.67 17.02
C LYS A 411 21.46 -2.38 17.48
N ARG A 412 21.98 -1.74 18.54
CA ARG A 412 21.41 -0.50 19.08
C ARG A 412 21.49 0.67 18.09
N ILE A 413 22.60 0.80 17.36
CA ILE A 413 22.74 1.76 16.26
C ILE A 413 21.62 1.54 15.23
N GLY A 414 21.37 0.29 14.84
CA GLY A 414 20.29 -0.06 13.92
C GLY A 414 18.90 0.31 14.45
N GLU A 415 18.63 0.12 15.74
CA GLU A 415 17.37 0.52 16.38
C GLU A 415 17.16 2.04 16.34
N ILE A 416 18.19 2.83 16.65
CA ILE A 416 18.10 4.30 16.61
C ILE A 416 17.92 4.79 15.16
N GLN A 417 18.66 4.22 14.20
CA GLN A 417 18.47 4.53 12.78
C GLN A 417 17.04 4.24 12.32
N ALA A 418 16.49 3.08 12.70
CA ALA A 418 15.11 2.73 12.39
C ALA A 418 14.10 3.71 13.01
N GLU A 419 14.33 4.20 14.24
CA GLU A 419 13.46 5.19 14.87
C GLU A 419 13.51 6.54 14.15
N PHE A 420 14.69 6.95 13.65
CA PHE A 420 14.82 8.14 12.79
C PHE A 420 14.09 7.99 11.46
N GLU A 421 14.06 6.80 10.87
CA GLU A 421 13.45 6.55 9.55
C GLU A 421 11.98 6.11 9.60
N LYS A 422 11.45 5.87 10.80
CA LYS A 422 10.09 5.38 11.03
C LYS A 422 9.03 6.24 10.36
N ASP A 423 8.10 5.59 9.66
CA ASP A 423 6.92 6.26 9.09
C ASP A 423 6.08 6.86 10.24
N ARG A 424 5.76 8.16 10.15
CA ARG A 424 4.96 8.94 11.11
C ARG A 424 3.66 9.44 10.49
#